data_AF-A0A7V6YEH9-F1
#
_entry.id   AF-A0A7V6YEH9-F1
#
_cell.length_a   1.000
_cell.length_b   1.000
_cell.length_c   1.000
_cell.angle_alpha   90.00
_cell.angle_beta   90.00
_cell.angle_gamma   90.00
#
_symmetry.space_group_name_H-M   'P 1'
#
loop_
_entity.id
_entity.type
_entity.pdbx_description
1 polymer ?
#
loop_
_entity_poly.entity_id
_entity_poly.type
_entity_poly.pdbx_seq_one_letter_code
_entity_poly.pdbx_strand_id
1 'polypeptide(L)'
;MIGAKYAEANYAKTLHEQAAKAITADVAAKIQAVSSSIEDLASSAEEIAATAKTMEEVALAAEEKLSKIGKVLDFINNIANQTNILGLNASIEAARAGAAGRAFSVVAEEIRKLARDSSRSTSEITAILTEITQVITEISGGLQQNAKITEAQSHNLQVITQNIDEINRLISGLVS
;
A
#
# COMPACT_ATOMS: atom_id res chain seq x y z
N MET A 1 -68.49 -27.92 -26.27
CA MET A 1 -67.04 -27.87 -26.59
C MET A 1 -66.43 -26.47 -26.48
N ILE A 2 -67.13 -25.37 -26.80
CA ILE A 2 -66.57 -24.00 -26.75
C ILE A 2 -66.26 -23.52 -25.32
N GLY A 3 -67.14 -23.78 -24.34
CA GLY A 3 -66.92 -23.35 -22.94
C GLY A 3 -65.74 -24.03 -22.24
N ALA A 4 -65.42 -25.28 -22.58
CA ALA A 4 -64.26 -25.99 -22.04
C ALA A 4 -62.94 -25.40 -22.56
N LYS A 5 -62.85 -25.10 -23.86
CA LYS A 5 -61.69 -24.40 -24.45
C LYS A 5 -61.50 -22.99 -23.88
N TYR A 6 -62.60 -22.29 -23.57
CA TYR A 6 -62.55 -20.96 -22.98
C TYR A 6 -62.07 -20.98 -21.52
N ALA A 7 -62.50 -21.98 -20.73
CA ALA A 7 -62.03 -22.20 -19.37
C ALA A 7 -60.56 -22.60 -19.33
N GLU A 8 -60.11 -23.46 -20.25
CA GLU A 8 -58.73 -23.90 -20.38
C GLU A 8 -57.79 -22.74 -20.77
N ALA A 9 -58.21 -21.87 -21.70
CA ALA A 9 -57.46 -20.67 -22.07
C ALA A 9 -57.33 -19.65 -20.93
N ASN A 10 -58.39 -19.43 -20.15
CA ASN A 10 -58.34 -18.57 -18.97
C ASN A 10 -57.45 -19.16 -17.87
N TYR A 11 -57.52 -20.48 -17.64
CA TYR A 11 -56.67 -21.16 -16.67
C TYR A 11 -55.18 -21.06 -17.05
N ALA A 12 -54.83 -21.28 -18.32
CA ALA A 12 -53.47 -21.11 -18.81
C ALA A 12 -52.98 -19.65 -18.66
N LYS A 13 -53.84 -18.66 -18.94
CA LYS A 13 -53.51 -17.24 -18.75
C LYS A 13 -53.21 -16.91 -17.29
N THR A 14 -54.05 -17.36 -16.35
CA THR A 14 -53.84 -17.16 -14.91
C THR A 14 -52.56 -17.84 -14.41
N LEU A 15 -52.25 -19.04 -14.91
CA LEU A 15 -51.02 -19.75 -14.57
C LEU A 15 -49.77 -18.98 -15.04
N HIS A 16 -49.82 -18.41 -16.26
CA HIS A 16 -48.74 -17.57 -16.79
C HIS A 16 -48.57 -16.26 -16.01
N GLU A 17 -49.67 -15.58 -15.64
CA GLU A 17 -49.62 -14.37 -14.82
C GLU A 17 -49.04 -14.64 -13.41
N GLN A 18 -49.39 -15.78 -12.80
CA GLN A 18 -48.82 -16.20 -11.52
C GLN A 18 -47.32 -16.54 -11.64
N ALA A 19 -46.93 -17.26 -12.69
CA ALA A 19 -45.52 -17.57 -12.94
C ALA A 19 -44.70 -16.29 -13.19
N ALA A 20 -45.22 -15.33 -13.96
CA ALA A 20 -44.59 -14.03 -14.19
C ALA A 20 -44.41 -13.26 -12.87
N LYS A 21 -45.44 -13.19 -12.02
CA LYS A 21 -45.35 -12.54 -10.70
C LYS A 21 -44.31 -13.20 -9.80
N ALA A 22 -44.27 -14.54 -9.74
CA ALA A 22 -43.28 -15.27 -8.95
C ALA A 22 -41.85 -14.99 -9.42
N ILE A 23 -41.62 -14.98 -10.74
CA ILE A 23 -40.32 -14.64 -11.33
C ILE A 23 -39.94 -13.19 -11.00
N THR A 24 -40.85 -12.22 -11.17
CA THR A 24 -40.57 -10.81 -10.85
C THR A 24 -40.23 -10.60 -9.38
N ALA A 25 -40.88 -11.34 -8.47
CA ALA A 25 -40.59 -11.27 -7.04
C ALA A 25 -39.21 -11.87 -6.71
N ASP A 26 -38.84 -13.00 -7.32
CA ASP A 26 -37.50 -13.61 -7.16
C ASP A 26 -36.40 -12.67 -7.69
N VAL A 27 -36.60 -12.08 -8.87
CA VAL A 27 -35.63 -11.14 -9.44
C VAL A 27 -35.51 -9.88 -8.57
N ALA A 28 -36.62 -9.31 -8.09
CA ALA A 28 -36.59 -8.15 -7.20
C ALA A 28 -35.83 -8.45 -5.88
N ALA A 29 -36.03 -9.63 -5.30
CA ALA A 29 -35.29 -10.05 -4.10
C ALA A 29 -33.78 -10.17 -4.37
N LYS A 30 -33.38 -10.72 -5.52
CA LYS A 30 -31.97 -10.81 -5.92
C LYS A 30 -31.36 -9.44 -6.20
N ILE A 31 -32.10 -8.52 -6.81
CA ILE A 31 -31.66 -7.14 -7.00
C ILE A 31 -31.41 -6.47 -5.66
N GLN A 32 -32.32 -6.60 -4.70
CA GLN A 32 -32.14 -6.03 -3.37
C GLN A 32 -30.85 -6.55 -2.70
N ALA A 33 -30.57 -7.85 -2.84
CA ALA A 33 -29.33 -8.45 -2.33
C ALA A 33 -28.07 -7.90 -3.04
N VAL A 34 -28.15 -7.70 -4.36
CA VAL A 34 -27.04 -7.11 -5.14
C VAL A 34 -26.84 -5.64 -4.77
N SER A 35 -27.91 -4.86 -4.59
CA SER A 35 -27.82 -3.46 -4.14
C SER A 35 -27.12 -3.33 -2.79
N SER A 36 -27.51 -4.17 -1.81
CA SER A 36 -26.83 -4.22 -0.51
C SER A 36 -25.33 -4.55 -0.66
N SER A 37 -25.00 -5.50 -1.54
CA SER A 37 -23.60 -5.86 -1.79
C SER A 37 -22.81 -4.72 -2.45
N ILE A 38 -23.45 -3.92 -3.30
CA ILE A 38 -22.82 -2.74 -3.92
C ILE A 38 -22.54 -1.66 -2.88
N GLU A 39 -23.47 -1.41 -1.97
CA GLU A 39 -23.28 -0.47 -0.86
C GLU A 39 -22.08 -0.89 0.01
N ASP A 40 -22.00 -2.17 0.38
CA ASP A 40 -20.87 -2.72 1.13
C ASP A 40 -19.53 -2.58 0.36
N LEU A 41 -19.54 -2.86 -0.95
CA LEU A 41 -18.36 -2.72 -1.81
C LEU A 41 -17.94 -1.25 -1.96
N ALA A 42 -18.89 -0.31 -2.02
CA ALA A 42 -18.61 1.11 -2.11
C ALA A 42 -17.97 1.62 -0.82
N SER A 43 -18.52 1.25 0.34
CA SER A 43 -17.92 1.57 1.65
C SER A 43 -16.51 0.98 1.77
N SER A 44 -16.32 -0.28 1.36
CA SER A 44 -15.01 -0.92 1.38
C SER A 44 -13.99 -0.20 0.49
N ALA A 45 -14.41 0.26 -0.70
CA ALA A 45 -13.56 1.04 -1.60
C ALA A 45 -13.13 2.38 -0.97
N GLU A 46 -14.04 3.07 -0.29
CA GLU A 46 -13.73 4.31 0.43
C GLU A 46 -12.73 4.07 1.57
N GLU A 47 -12.91 3.01 2.36
CA GLU A 47 -11.98 2.63 3.43
C GLU A 47 -10.59 2.27 2.89
N ILE A 48 -10.52 1.54 1.78
CA ILE A 48 -9.27 1.19 1.11
C ILE A 48 -8.56 2.48 0.64
N ALA A 49 -9.28 3.42 0.02
CA ALA A 49 -8.71 4.69 -0.42
C ALA A 49 -8.17 5.52 0.74
N ALA A 50 -8.91 5.60 1.86
CA ALA A 50 -8.48 6.31 3.06
C ALA A 50 -7.23 5.67 3.69
N THR A 51 -7.19 4.34 3.74
CA THR A 51 -6.04 3.59 4.25
C THR A 51 -4.83 3.76 3.35
N ALA A 52 -5.01 3.73 2.02
CA ALA A 52 -3.94 3.95 1.05
C ALA A 52 -3.31 5.34 1.20
N LYS A 53 -4.13 6.39 1.36
CA LYS A 53 -3.66 7.75 1.64
C LYS A 53 -2.86 7.83 2.93
N THR A 54 -3.34 7.20 4.01
CA THR A 54 -2.62 7.17 5.29
C THR A 54 -1.26 6.48 5.15
N MET A 55 -1.20 5.37 4.41
CA MET A 55 0.05 4.67 4.13
C MET A 55 1.02 5.50 3.29
N GLU A 56 0.52 6.32 2.36
CA GLU A 56 1.34 7.24 1.57
C GLU A 56 2.00 8.31 2.47
N GLU A 57 1.23 8.91 3.38
CA GLU A 57 1.76 9.86 4.36
C GLU A 57 2.83 9.23 5.27
N VAL A 58 2.63 7.98 5.69
CA VAL A 58 3.61 7.23 6.49
C VAL A 58 4.87 6.91 5.68
N ALA A 59 4.74 6.53 4.41
CA ALA A 59 5.86 6.25 3.52
C ALA A 59 6.73 7.50 3.31
N LEU A 60 6.11 8.65 3.04
CA LEU A 60 6.81 9.94 2.90
C LEU A 60 7.53 10.35 4.20
N ALA A 61 6.87 10.19 5.36
CA ALA A 61 7.48 10.48 6.64
C ALA A 61 8.67 9.53 6.96
N ALA A 62 8.60 8.28 6.51
CA ALA A 62 9.70 7.33 6.66
C ALA A 62 10.89 7.71 5.76
N GLU A 63 10.63 8.11 4.51
CA GLU A 63 11.66 8.60 3.58
C GLU A 63 12.41 9.83 4.14
N GLU A 64 11.68 10.79 4.71
CA GLU A 64 12.29 11.97 5.35
C GLU A 64 13.20 11.58 6.52
N LYS A 65 12.77 10.62 7.35
CA LYS A 65 13.57 10.11 8.47
C LYS A 65 14.82 9.39 7.99
N LEU A 66 14.73 8.55 6.96
CA LEU A 66 15.88 7.87 6.37
C LEU A 66 16.89 8.87 5.80
N SER A 67 16.41 9.93 5.12
CA SER A 67 17.27 11.01 4.64
C SER A 67 18.03 11.70 5.79
N LYS A 68 17.36 11.97 6.92
CA LYS A 68 18.01 12.53 8.12
C LYS A 68 19.06 11.57 8.70
N ILE A 69 18.77 10.28 8.78
CA ILE A 69 19.73 9.29 9.26
C ILE A 69 20.94 9.21 8.33
N GLY A 70 20.73 9.24 7.01
CA GLY A 70 21.83 9.29 6.02
C GLY A 70 22.80 10.43 6.28
N LYS A 71 22.28 11.65 6.52
CA LYS A 71 23.12 12.82 6.87
C LYS A 71 23.91 12.63 8.17
N VAL A 72 23.33 11.96 9.17
CA VAL A 72 24.04 11.65 10.43
C VAL A 72 25.17 10.65 10.16
N LEU A 73 24.94 9.62 9.34
CA LEU A 73 25.98 8.66 8.99
C LEU A 73 27.11 9.29 8.18
N ASP A 74 26.80 10.19 7.25
CA ASP A 74 27.80 10.96 6.52
C ASP A 74 28.68 11.78 7.47
N PHE A 75 28.06 12.40 8.47
CA PHE A 75 28.78 13.15 9.50
C PHE A 75 29.69 12.24 10.35
N ILE A 76 29.20 11.08 10.79
CA ILE A 76 29.99 10.10 11.56
C ILE A 76 31.16 9.58 10.69
N ASN A 77 30.91 9.28 9.42
CA ASN A 77 31.96 8.82 8.50
C ASN A 77 33.05 9.90 8.30
N ASN A 78 32.66 11.16 8.21
CA ASN A 78 33.60 12.27 8.19
C ASN A 78 34.44 12.36 9.48
N ILE A 79 33.83 12.20 10.66
CA ILE A 79 34.55 12.15 11.94
C ILE A 79 35.53 10.98 11.96
N ALA A 80 35.09 9.79 11.54
CA ALA A 80 35.93 8.60 11.47
C ALA A 80 37.15 8.84 10.56
N ASN A 81 36.95 9.42 9.37
CA ASN A 81 38.05 9.75 8.46
C ASN A 81 39.03 10.77 9.05
N GLN A 82 38.53 11.84 9.69
CA GLN A 82 39.36 12.83 10.37
C GLN A 82 40.14 12.21 11.54
N THR A 83 39.50 11.34 12.31
CA THR A 83 40.11 10.63 13.43
C THR A 83 41.20 9.67 12.96
N ASN A 84 41.01 9.00 11.83
CA ASN A 84 42.03 8.16 11.21
C ASN A 84 43.25 8.98 10.75
N ILE A 85 43.04 10.18 10.20
CA ILE A 85 44.13 11.10 9.83
C ILE A 85 44.87 11.61 11.07
N LEU A 86 44.14 11.98 12.13
CA LEU A 86 44.73 12.40 13.41
C LEU A 86 45.57 11.29 14.04
N GLY A 87 45.04 10.06 14.05
CA GLY A 87 45.76 8.87 14.52
C GLY A 87 47.02 8.60 13.69
N LEU A 88 46.95 8.76 12.36
CA LEU A 88 48.13 8.64 11.49
C LEU A 88 49.21 9.68 11.84
N ASN A 89 48.82 10.94 12.01
CA ASN A 89 49.76 12.00 12.40
C ASN A 89 50.41 11.70 13.76
N ALA A 90 49.62 11.21 14.72
CA ALA A 90 50.13 10.79 16.03
C ALA A 90 51.10 9.60 15.93
N SER A 91 50.81 8.60 15.08
CA SER A 91 51.73 7.48 14.82
C SER A 91 53.06 7.95 14.22
N ILE A 92 53.02 8.92 13.30
CA ILE A 92 54.22 9.50 12.68
C ILE A 92 55.07 10.23 13.73
N GLU A 93 54.45 11.07 14.56
CA GLU A 93 55.17 11.83 15.59
C GLU A 93 55.72 10.91 16.70
N ALA A 94 54.97 9.85 17.05
CA ALA A 94 55.44 8.82 17.97
C ALA A 94 56.68 8.08 17.43
N ALA A 95 56.70 7.76 16.13
CA ALA A 95 57.88 7.18 15.49
C ALA A 95 59.07 8.15 15.50
N ARG A 96 58.82 9.44 15.29
CA ARG A 96 59.84 10.50 15.30
C ARG A 96 60.47 10.70 16.69
N ALA A 97 59.69 10.54 17.76
CA ALA A 97 60.17 10.57 19.14
C ALA A 97 60.98 9.32 19.57
N GLY A 98 61.11 8.31 18.70
CA GLY A 98 61.92 7.13 18.92
C GLY A 98 61.51 6.35 20.17
N ALA A 99 62.44 6.11 21.09
CA ALA A 99 62.16 5.31 22.30
C ALA A 99 61.09 5.93 23.21
N ALA A 100 61.01 7.27 23.29
CA ALA A 100 60.04 7.98 24.11
C ALA A 100 58.61 7.91 23.55
N GLY A 101 58.45 7.68 22.25
CA GLY A 101 57.15 7.62 21.57
C GLY A 101 56.52 6.22 21.52
N ARG A 102 57.21 5.16 21.99
CA ARG A 102 56.72 3.77 21.85
C ARG A 102 55.33 3.54 22.43
N ALA A 103 55.05 4.05 23.63
CA ALA A 103 53.73 3.92 24.25
C ALA A 103 52.65 4.69 23.48
N PHE A 104 52.97 5.89 22.98
CA PHE A 104 52.07 6.71 22.16
C PHE A 104 51.78 6.07 20.79
N SER A 105 52.74 5.34 20.21
CA SER A 105 52.54 4.64 18.94
C SER A 105 51.47 3.56 19.02
N VAL A 106 51.37 2.85 20.15
CA VAL A 106 50.33 1.83 20.37
C VAL A 106 48.95 2.47 20.46
N VAL A 107 48.84 3.56 21.21
CA VAL A 107 47.58 4.32 21.33
C VAL A 107 47.15 4.88 19.97
N ALA A 108 48.09 5.43 19.20
CA ALA A 108 47.80 5.98 17.88
C ALA A 108 47.27 4.91 16.91
N GLU A 109 47.83 3.68 16.92
CA GLU A 109 47.31 2.61 16.06
C GLU A 109 45.92 2.12 16.52
N GLU A 110 45.63 2.07 17.83
CA GLU A 110 44.29 1.73 18.30
C GLU A 110 43.25 2.79 17.91
N ILE A 111 43.60 4.08 17.98
CA ILE A 111 42.74 5.17 17.48
C ILE A 111 42.44 4.99 15.99
N ARG A 112 43.45 4.67 15.17
CA ARG A 112 43.25 4.42 13.73
C ARG A 112 42.38 3.20 13.48
N LYS A 113 42.56 2.13 14.25
CA LYS A 113 41.75 0.92 14.16
C LYS A 113 40.28 1.23 14.48
N LEU A 114 40.00 1.91 15.59
CA LEU A 114 38.65 2.34 15.96
C LEU A 114 38.00 3.24 14.90
N ALA A 115 38.78 4.16 14.32
CA ALA A 115 38.31 5.02 13.24
C ALA A 115 37.93 4.23 11.98
N ARG A 116 38.76 3.27 11.56
CA ARG A 116 38.45 2.39 10.42
C ARG A 116 37.23 1.51 10.68
N ASP A 117 37.13 0.95 11.88
CA ASP A 117 35.98 0.14 12.29
C ASP A 117 34.69 0.98 12.29
N SER A 118 34.75 2.21 12.79
CA SER A 118 33.61 3.14 12.75
C SER A 118 33.17 3.47 11.32
N SER A 119 34.10 3.74 10.39
CA SER A 119 33.80 4.00 8.98
C SER A 119 33.21 2.78 8.26
N ARG A 120 33.69 1.57 8.60
CA ARG A 120 33.10 0.34 8.10
C ARG A 120 31.67 0.16 8.58
N SER A 121 31.41 0.33 9.87
CA SER A 121 30.07 0.20 10.44
C SER A 121 29.09 1.23 9.86
N THR A 122 29.50 2.49 9.65
CA THR A 122 28.62 3.47 9.00
C THR A 122 28.31 3.11 7.55
N SER A 123 29.26 2.52 6.83
CA SER A 123 29.05 2.03 5.46
C SER A 123 28.06 0.87 5.41
N GLU A 124 28.17 -0.09 6.32
CA GLU A 124 27.22 -1.21 6.46
C GLU A 124 25.81 -0.71 6.79
N ILE A 125 25.67 0.25 7.71
CA ILE A 125 24.36 0.84 8.03
C ILE A 125 23.80 1.59 6.82
N THR A 126 24.63 2.29 6.05
CA THR A 126 24.20 3.01 4.83
C THR A 126 23.63 2.06 3.78
N ALA A 127 24.22 0.87 3.63
CA ALA A 127 23.68 -0.17 2.74
C ALA A 127 22.29 -0.62 3.20
N ILE A 128 22.10 -0.89 4.49
CA ILE A 128 20.79 -1.25 5.07
C ILE A 128 19.76 -0.15 4.84
N LEU A 129 20.11 1.13 5.03
CA LEU A 129 19.18 2.24 4.78
C LEU A 129 18.78 2.34 3.30
N THR A 130 19.68 1.99 2.39
CA THR A 130 19.39 1.95 0.94
C THR A 130 18.35 0.87 0.65
N GLU A 131 18.50 -0.31 1.24
CA GLU A 131 17.51 -1.40 1.14
C GLU A 131 16.14 -0.98 1.70
N ILE A 132 16.11 -0.29 2.85
CA ILE A 132 14.85 0.20 3.43
C ILE A 132 14.20 1.26 2.51
N THR A 133 14.98 2.15 1.93
CA THR A 133 14.49 3.15 0.95
C THR A 133 13.86 2.47 -0.27
N GLN A 134 14.47 1.39 -0.75
CA GLN A 134 13.93 0.58 -1.85
C GLN A 134 12.57 -0.04 -1.49
N VAL A 135 12.45 -0.61 -0.29
CA VAL A 135 11.17 -1.17 0.22
C VAL A 135 10.09 -0.09 0.30
N ILE A 136 10.40 1.13 0.76
CA ILE A 136 9.45 2.25 0.80
C ILE A 136 9.01 2.67 -0.60
N THR A 137 9.92 2.64 -1.57
CA THR A 137 9.61 2.94 -2.97
C THR A 137 8.62 1.91 -3.54
N GLU A 138 8.83 0.62 -3.24
CA GLU A 138 7.92 -0.45 -3.65
C GLU A 138 6.54 -0.32 -2.99
N ILE A 139 6.49 0.02 -1.69
CA ILE A 139 5.23 0.32 -1.00
C ILE A 139 4.50 1.47 -1.70
N SER A 140 5.19 2.57 -2.00
CA SER A 140 4.60 3.74 -2.67
C SER A 140 4.05 3.38 -4.06
N GLY A 141 4.75 2.56 -4.83
CA GLY A 141 4.26 2.03 -6.09
C GLY A 141 3.01 1.16 -5.94
N GLY A 142 2.99 0.30 -4.91
CA GLY A 142 1.82 -0.52 -4.56
C GLY A 142 0.59 0.31 -4.19
N LEU A 143 0.79 1.41 -3.45
CA LEU A 143 -0.28 2.34 -3.08
C LEU A 143 -0.88 3.06 -4.30
N GLN A 144 -0.05 3.50 -5.23
CA GLN A 144 -0.52 4.10 -6.48
C GLN A 144 -1.34 3.11 -7.33
N GLN A 145 -0.91 1.86 -7.38
CA GLN A 145 -1.67 0.81 -8.06
C GLN A 145 -3.00 0.54 -7.36
N ASN A 146 -3.01 0.51 -6.03
CA ASN A 146 -4.22 0.33 -5.23
C ASN A 146 -5.22 1.47 -5.48
N ALA A 147 -4.75 2.72 -5.50
CA ALA A 147 -5.59 3.88 -5.81
C ALA A 147 -6.28 3.75 -7.18
N LYS A 148 -5.55 3.32 -8.22
CA LYS A 148 -6.12 3.07 -9.56
C LYS A 148 -7.17 1.96 -9.56
N ILE A 149 -6.93 0.87 -8.83
CA ILE A 149 -7.88 -0.24 -8.72
C ILE A 149 -9.16 0.23 -8.04
N THR A 150 -9.03 0.98 -6.95
CA THR A 150 -10.16 1.51 -6.17
C THR A 150 -10.98 2.52 -6.98
N GLU A 151 -10.34 3.37 -7.78
CA GLU A 151 -11.02 4.27 -8.71
C GLU A 151 -11.83 3.50 -9.78
N ALA A 152 -11.20 2.50 -10.41
CA ALA A 152 -11.88 1.64 -11.37
C ALA A 152 -13.04 0.85 -10.74
N GLN A 153 -12.88 0.39 -9.49
CA GLN A 153 -13.92 -0.28 -8.73
C GLN A 153 -15.11 0.66 -8.48
N SER A 154 -14.86 1.90 -8.05
CA SER A 154 -15.91 2.91 -7.86
C SER A 154 -16.70 3.15 -9.15
N HIS A 155 -16.01 3.29 -10.29
CA HIS A 155 -16.66 3.43 -11.59
C HIS A 155 -17.54 2.22 -11.94
N ASN A 156 -17.02 1.01 -11.76
CA ASN A 156 -17.79 -0.21 -12.03
C ASN A 156 -19.03 -0.32 -11.14
N LEU A 157 -18.93 0.06 -9.86
CA LEU A 157 -20.08 0.07 -8.95
C LEU A 157 -21.16 1.05 -9.43
N GLN A 158 -20.79 2.25 -9.91
CA GLN A 158 -21.74 3.19 -10.50
C GLN A 158 -22.48 2.59 -11.70
N VAL A 159 -21.76 1.89 -12.58
CA VAL A 159 -22.35 1.21 -13.75
C VAL A 159 -23.32 0.10 -13.31
N ILE A 160 -22.96 -0.69 -12.29
CA ILE A 160 -23.85 -1.74 -11.79
C ILE A 160 -25.11 -1.14 -11.16
N THR A 161 -24.99 -0.05 -10.40
CA THR A 161 -26.15 0.67 -9.85
C THR A 161 -27.09 1.15 -10.95
N GLN A 162 -26.55 1.72 -12.03
CA GLN A 162 -27.37 2.14 -13.19
C GLN A 162 -28.11 0.96 -13.84
N ASN A 163 -27.44 -0.19 -13.99
CA ASN A 163 -28.05 -1.39 -14.53
C ASN A 163 -29.16 -1.92 -13.61
N ILE A 164 -28.97 -1.87 -12.29
CA ILE A 164 -30.01 -2.23 -11.32
C ILE A 164 -31.24 -1.33 -11.44
N ASP A 165 -31.05 -0.02 -11.57
CA ASP A 165 -32.14 0.92 -11.78
C ASP A 165 -32.92 0.62 -13.06
N GLU A 166 -32.22 0.28 -14.14
CA GLU A 166 -32.85 -0.15 -15.39
C GLU A 166 -33.66 -1.43 -15.23
N ILE A 167 -33.10 -2.45 -14.56
CA ILE A 167 -33.82 -3.70 -14.31
C ILE A 167 -35.06 -3.47 -13.42
N ASN A 168 -34.96 -2.63 -12.39
CA ASN A 168 -36.10 -2.27 -11.53
C ASN A 168 -37.23 -1.61 -12.32
N ARG A 169 -36.90 -0.75 -13.29
CA ARG A 169 -37.89 -0.15 -14.21
C ARG A 169 -38.54 -1.19 -15.11
N LEU A 170 -37.77 -2.13 -15.65
CA LEU A 170 -38.29 -3.23 -16.47
C LEU A 170 -39.24 -4.15 -15.69
N ILE A 171 -38.87 -4.52 -14.46
CA ILE A 171 -39.72 -5.35 -13.59
C ILE A 171 -41.04 -4.65 -13.26
N SER A 172 -40.98 -3.36 -12.92
CA SER A 172 -42.18 -2.57 -12.60
C SER A 172 -43.15 -2.52 -13.78
N GLY A 173 -42.65 -2.45 -15.02
CA GLY A 173 -43.46 -2.48 -16.24
C GLY A 173 -44.02 -3.86 -16.61
N LEU A 174 -43.50 -4.95 -16.05
CA LEU A 174 -44.02 -6.31 -16.27
C LEU A 174 -45.16 -6.67 -15.30
N VAL A 175 -45.20 -6.02 -14.13
CA VAL A 175 -46.20 -6.26 -13.08
C VAL A 175 -47.40 -5.30 -13.19
N SER A 176 -47.25 -4.16 -13.90
CA SER A 176 -48.30 -3.19 -14.22
C SER A 176 -49.20 -3.67 -15.36
#